data_AF-A0A284VK33-F1
#
_entry.id   AF-A0A284VK33-F1
#
_cell.length_a   1.000
_cell.length_b   1.000
_cell.length_c   1.000
_cell.angle_alpha   90.00
_cell.angle_beta   90.00
_cell.angle_gamma   90.00
#
_symmetry.space_group_name_H-M   'P 1'
#
loop_
_entity.id
_entity.type
_entity.pdbx_description
1 polymer ?
#
loop_
_entity_poly.entity_id
_entity_poly.type
_entity_poly.pdbx_seq_one_letter_code
_entity_poly.pdbx_strand_id
1 'polypeptide(L)'
;MNISIIHHFKRSTEGYLNVIERRYDEKKGRYIRKKFYNSFLADVYSDLLTMLEAIPHGLLPASGKSRKRTEVKRYKEFNKRGFPVPKLLEEGNGYIDIEYVEMAELSRVLRDINVSKQKKLELIRMAAAEMRKIHDAGFNLGDVNVHNIAYTPEGKIVFFDFEHRLIKESRENDYSAFARSAAYEIPDSSDVRDVLKSIAAGYGENLTRKINIVPYTYLVFLAENKLGNLHELIKAKRYGLKN
;
A
#
# COMPACT_ATOMS: atom_id res chain seq x y z
N MET A 1 28.44 15.47 7.65
CA MET A 1 27.93 14.14 7.23
C MET A 1 27.25 14.28 5.87
N ASN A 2 27.70 13.54 4.86
CA ASN A 2 27.14 13.60 3.51
C ASN A 2 25.71 13.02 3.52
N ILE A 3 24.70 13.89 3.51
CA ILE A 3 23.30 13.49 3.35
C ILE A 3 23.13 13.17 1.87
N SER A 4 23.09 11.89 1.52
CA SER A 4 22.68 11.48 0.18
C SER A 4 21.21 11.89 0.01
N ILE A 5 20.97 12.93 -0.79
CA ILE A 5 19.61 13.26 -1.24
C ILE A 5 19.21 12.16 -2.21
N ILE A 6 18.67 11.06 -1.68
CA ILE A 6 18.04 10.03 -2.49
C ILE A 6 16.69 10.59 -2.90
N HIS A 7 16.61 11.06 -4.15
CA HIS A 7 15.35 11.44 -4.77
C HIS A 7 14.60 10.16 -5.13
N HIS A 8 13.56 9.83 -4.38
CA HIS A 8 12.62 8.80 -4.82
C HIS A 8 11.44 9.49 -5.50
N PHE A 9 11.33 9.28 -6.81
CA PHE A 9 10.25 9.82 -7.62
C PHE A 9 9.12 8.80 -7.69
N LYS A 10 7.95 9.12 -7.14
CA LYS A 10 6.72 8.36 -7.41
C LYS A 10 6.17 8.87 -8.74
N ARG A 11 6.47 8.15 -9.83
CA ARG A 11 6.00 8.46 -11.19
C ARG A 11 4.61 7.88 -11.41
N SER A 12 3.70 8.67 -11.96
CA SER A 12 2.62 8.16 -12.80
C SER A 12 3.05 8.23 -14.27
N THR A 13 2.27 7.63 -15.15
CA THR A 13 2.39 7.70 -16.61
C THR A 13 2.39 9.15 -17.15
N GLU A 14 2.00 10.14 -16.34
CA GLU A 14 1.81 11.55 -16.75
C GLU A 14 2.70 12.57 -16.01
N GLY A 15 3.62 12.13 -15.13
CA GLY A 15 4.55 13.02 -14.41
C GLY A 15 4.90 12.60 -12.98
N TYR A 16 5.60 13.48 -12.26
CA TYR A 16 5.94 13.26 -10.84
C TYR A 16 4.75 13.63 -9.94
N LEU A 17 4.13 12.64 -9.29
CA LEU A 17 3.05 12.89 -8.32
C LEU A 17 3.61 13.48 -7.02
N ASN A 18 4.74 12.94 -6.55
CA ASN A 18 5.47 13.41 -5.39
C ASN A 18 6.97 13.27 -5.59
N VAL A 19 7.72 14.14 -4.92
CA VAL A 19 9.17 13.97 -4.71
C VAL A 19 9.41 13.69 -3.23
N ILE A 20 10.09 12.58 -2.96
CA ILE A 20 10.45 12.16 -1.61
C ILE A 20 11.96 12.38 -1.44
N GLU A 21 12.33 13.16 -0.44
CA GLU A 21 13.71 13.52 -0.12
C GLU A 21 14.06 13.08 1.31
N ARG A 22 15.18 12.39 1.48
CA ARG A 22 15.74 12.11 2.81
C ARG A 22 16.59 13.31 3.23
N ARG A 23 16.33 13.85 4.42
CA ARG A 23 16.98 15.05 4.93
C ARG A 23 17.39 14.88 6.39
N TYR A 24 18.26 15.77 6.86
CA TYR A 24 18.64 15.89 8.26
C TYR A 24 18.67 17.38 8.64
N ASP A 25 18.22 17.68 9.85
CA ASP A 25 18.22 19.01 10.48
C ASP A 25 18.51 18.84 11.97
N GLU A 26 19.25 19.77 12.58
CA GLU A 26 19.66 19.65 13.99
C GLU A 26 18.48 19.61 14.97
N LYS A 27 17.37 20.28 14.65
CA LYS A 27 16.17 20.32 15.52
C LYS A 27 15.27 19.11 15.29
N LYS A 28 15.16 18.64 14.05
CA LYS A 28 14.24 17.54 13.67
C LYS A 28 14.90 16.16 13.64
N GLY A 29 16.22 16.08 13.63
CA GLY A 29 16.96 14.85 13.33
C GLY A 29 16.82 14.43 11.87
N ARG A 30 16.83 13.12 11.59
CA ARG A 30 16.59 12.55 10.25
C ARG A 30 15.10 12.59 9.93
N TYR A 31 14.75 13.08 8.74
CA TYR A 31 13.35 13.16 8.29
C TYR A 31 13.20 12.89 6.80
N ILE A 32 11.97 12.58 6.40
CA ILE A 32 11.53 12.49 5.02
C ILE A 32 10.74 13.76 4.70
N ARG A 33 11.15 14.50 3.66
CA ARG A 33 10.34 15.56 3.05
C ARG A 33 9.60 15.00 1.85
N LYS A 34 8.27 15.01 1.89
CA LYS A 34 7.41 14.67 0.76
C LYS A 34 6.83 15.95 0.17
N LYS A 35 7.22 16.26 -1.06
CA LYS A 35 6.71 17.41 -1.84
C LYS A 35 5.59 16.93 -2.77
N PHE A 36 4.49 17.66 -2.78
CA PHE A 36 3.29 17.35 -3.56
C PHE A 36 3.23 18.31 -4.75
N TYR A 37 3.20 17.75 -5.95
CA TYR A 37 3.08 18.52 -7.17
C TYR A 37 1.70 18.32 -7.79
N ASN A 38 1.21 19.36 -8.46
CA ASN A 38 0.21 19.21 -9.51
C ASN A 38 1.02 19.03 -10.81
N SER A 39 0.77 18.00 -11.61
CA SER A 39 1.39 18.00 -12.94
C SER A 39 0.80 19.17 -13.73
N PHE A 40 1.62 19.89 -14.49
CA PHE A 40 1.19 21.00 -15.35
C PHE A 40 0.15 20.56 -16.41
N LEU A 41 0.09 19.25 -16.71
CA LEU A 41 -0.92 18.62 -17.57
C LEU A 41 -2.20 18.18 -16.81
N ALA A 42 -2.19 18.14 -15.47
CA ALA A 42 -3.37 17.83 -14.65
C ALA A 42 -4.44 18.92 -14.65
N ASP A 43 -4.09 20.15 -15.01
CA ASP A 43 -5.09 21.21 -15.10
C ASP A 43 -5.91 21.16 -16.41
N VAL A 44 -5.54 20.34 -17.41
CA VAL A 44 -6.22 20.35 -18.73
C VAL A 44 -6.51 18.95 -19.32
N TYR A 45 -5.68 17.92 -19.09
CA TYR A 45 -5.84 16.62 -19.76
C TYR A 45 -5.66 15.37 -18.88
N SER A 46 -5.01 15.49 -17.71
CA SER A 46 -4.71 14.33 -16.85
C SER A 46 -5.91 13.82 -16.05
N ASP A 47 -7.00 14.60 -15.94
CA ASP A 47 -8.18 14.15 -15.19
C ASP A 47 -8.78 12.87 -15.79
N LEU A 48 -8.78 12.68 -17.12
CA LEU A 48 -9.36 11.49 -17.74
C LEU A 48 -8.46 10.25 -17.61
N LEU A 49 -7.15 10.36 -17.85
CA LEU A 49 -6.21 9.24 -17.78
C LEU A 49 -5.88 8.85 -16.34
N THR A 50 -5.66 9.84 -15.45
CA THR A 50 -5.56 9.60 -14.01
C THR A 50 -6.87 9.05 -13.45
N MET A 51 -8.05 9.48 -13.95
CA MET A 51 -9.32 8.79 -13.65
C MET A 51 -9.32 7.33 -14.14
N LEU A 52 -8.94 7.09 -15.38
CA LEU A 52 -8.96 5.75 -15.98
C LEU A 52 -8.00 4.77 -15.29
N GLU A 53 -6.90 5.24 -14.70
CA GLU A 53 -6.01 4.42 -13.86
C GLU A 53 -6.49 4.31 -12.40
N ALA A 54 -7.01 5.39 -11.81
CA ALA A 54 -7.42 5.41 -10.40
C ALA A 54 -8.76 4.71 -10.14
N ILE A 55 -9.74 4.85 -11.05
CA ILE A 55 -11.10 4.30 -10.92
C ILE A 55 -11.09 2.76 -10.85
N PRO A 56 -10.35 2.01 -11.70
CA PRO A 56 -10.23 0.56 -11.57
C PRO A 56 -9.65 0.10 -10.22
N HIS A 57 -8.86 0.96 -9.57
CA HIS A 57 -8.31 0.72 -8.23
C HIS A 57 -9.18 1.32 -7.11
N GLY A 58 -10.33 1.90 -7.44
CA GLY A 58 -11.27 2.48 -6.48
C GLY A 58 -10.77 3.77 -5.83
N LEU A 59 -9.76 4.42 -6.39
CA LEU A 59 -9.16 5.65 -5.87
C LEU A 59 -9.79 6.89 -6.51
N LEU A 60 -9.90 7.98 -5.75
CA LEU A 60 -10.34 9.28 -6.28
C LEU A 60 -9.14 10.04 -6.85
N PRO A 61 -9.20 10.52 -8.11
CA PRO A 61 -8.20 11.44 -8.65
C PRO A 61 -8.18 12.71 -7.78
N ALA A 62 -6.98 13.16 -7.40
CA ALA A 62 -6.82 14.26 -6.47
C ALA A 62 -5.58 15.09 -6.77
N SER A 63 -5.75 16.41 -6.82
CA SER A 63 -4.64 17.36 -6.92
C SER A 63 -3.64 17.19 -5.77
N GLY A 64 -2.38 17.59 -5.98
CA GLY A 64 -1.33 17.55 -4.96
C GLY A 64 -1.72 18.28 -3.67
N LYS A 65 -2.44 19.41 -3.78
CA LYS A 65 -3.00 20.13 -2.61
C LYS A 65 -4.05 19.30 -1.86
N SER A 66 -4.88 18.54 -2.56
CA SER A 66 -5.89 17.66 -1.95
C SER A 66 -5.25 16.44 -1.28
N ARG A 67 -4.29 15.80 -1.95
CA ARG A 67 -3.47 14.70 -1.43
C ARG A 67 -2.71 15.10 -0.17
N LYS A 68 -2.01 16.23 -0.19
CA LYS A 68 -1.33 16.80 1.00
C LYS A 68 -2.29 16.97 2.18
N ARG A 69 -3.44 17.62 1.95
CA ARG A 69 -4.43 17.87 3.01
C ARG A 69 -4.96 16.58 3.62
N THR A 70 -5.21 15.56 2.80
CA THR A 70 -5.67 14.24 3.27
C THR A 70 -4.59 13.57 4.11
N GLU A 71 -3.35 13.52 3.62
CA GLU A 71 -2.24 12.87 4.31
C GLU A 71 -1.91 13.58 5.64
N VAL A 72 -1.88 14.91 5.67
CA VAL A 72 -1.71 15.70 6.91
C VAL A 72 -2.80 15.38 7.93
N LYS A 73 -4.06 15.37 7.52
CA LYS A 73 -5.19 15.09 8.42
C LYS A 73 -5.05 13.71 9.05
N ARG A 74 -4.71 12.70 8.24
CA ARG A 74 -4.53 11.31 8.70
C ARG A 74 -3.33 11.17 9.62
N TYR A 75 -2.16 11.75 9.29
CA TYR A 75 -1.02 11.72 10.19
C TYR A 75 -1.34 12.37 11.54
N LYS A 76 -1.96 13.56 11.56
CA LYS A 76 -2.34 14.23 12.82
C LYS A 76 -3.24 13.34 13.69
N GLU A 77 -4.25 12.71 13.10
CA GLU A 77 -5.17 11.83 13.83
C GLU A 77 -4.50 10.53 14.29
N PHE A 78 -3.72 9.89 13.42
CA PHE A 78 -3.05 8.63 13.71
C PHE A 78 -1.92 8.79 14.74
N ASN A 79 -1.14 9.87 14.66
CA ASN A 79 -0.14 10.21 15.68
C ASN A 79 -0.81 10.48 17.04
N LYS A 80 -1.94 11.20 17.07
CA LYS A 80 -2.69 11.47 18.30
C LYS A 80 -3.18 10.19 18.98
N ARG A 81 -3.54 9.17 18.20
CA ARG A 81 -4.04 7.87 18.70
C ARG A 81 -2.94 6.85 19.00
N GLY A 82 -1.67 7.19 18.72
CA GLY A 82 -0.55 6.28 18.92
C GLY A 82 -0.54 5.10 17.93
N PHE A 83 -1.17 5.25 16.76
CA PHE A 83 -1.09 4.24 15.71
C PHE A 83 0.33 4.14 15.14
N PRO A 84 0.71 2.96 14.60
CA PRO A 84 2.05 2.71 14.10
C PRO A 84 2.30 3.42 12.76
N VAL A 85 2.50 4.74 12.81
CA VAL A 85 2.80 5.59 11.66
C VAL A 85 3.91 6.58 12.02
N PRO A 86 4.75 7.02 11.07
CA PRO A 86 5.76 8.05 11.33
C PRO A 86 5.15 9.32 11.92
N LYS A 87 5.89 10.05 12.76
CA LYS A 87 5.43 11.35 13.26
C LYS A 87 5.43 12.40 12.16
N LEU A 88 4.35 13.16 12.04
CA LEU A 88 4.36 14.42 11.29
C LEU A 88 5.15 15.46 12.06
N LEU A 89 6.23 15.96 11.47
CA LEU A 89 7.13 16.95 12.08
C LEU A 89 6.78 18.37 11.65
N GLU A 90 6.48 18.57 10.36
CA GLU A 90 6.14 19.89 9.83
C GLU A 90 5.14 19.78 8.66
N GLU A 91 4.25 20.77 8.57
CA GLU A 91 3.43 21.03 7.40
C GLU A 91 3.85 22.36 6.76
N GLY A 92 4.34 22.30 5.52
CA GLY A 92 4.75 23.48 4.75
C GLY A 92 3.87 23.75 3.54
N ASN A 93 4.19 24.81 2.79
CA ASN A 93 3.51 25.07 1.52
C ASN A 93 3.99 24.07 0.46
N GLY A 94 3.10 23.18 0.01
CA GLY A 94 3.43 22.14 -0.98
C GLY A 94 4.24 20.95 -0.47
N TYR A 95 4.55 20.85 0.83
CA TYR A 95 5.29 19.71 1.40
C TYR A 95 4.83 19.34 2.82
N ILE A 96 5.22 18.13 3.24
CA ILE A 96 5.23 17.70 4.64
C ILE A 96 6.60 17.13 4.99
N ASP A 97 7.02 17.32 6.25
CA ASP A 97 8.16 16.60 6.83
C ASP A 97 7.62 15.55 7.79
N ILE A 98 8.04 14.31 7.61
CA ILE A 98 7.69 13.18 8.47
C ILE A 98 8.96 12.54 9.03
N GLU A 99 8.87 11.93 10.20
CA GLU A 99 9.96 11.20 10.84
C GLU A 99 10.56 10.15 9.90
N TYR A 100 11.89 10.10 9.86
CA TYR A 100 12.58 9.00 9.21
C TYR A 100 12.58 7.78 10.14
N VAL A 101 11.87 6.73 9.74
CA VAL A 101 11.87 5.44 10.42
C VAL A 101 12.75 4.48 9.63
N GLU A 102 13.72 3.85 10.30
CA GLU A 102 14.50 2.77 9.73
C GLU A 102 13.63 1.52 9.63
N MET A 103 13.37 1.06 8.40
CA MET A 103 12.38 0.03 8.15
C MET A 103 12.62 -0.68 6.81
N ALA A 104 12.15 -1.92 6.70
CA ALA A 104 12.08 -2.68 5.47
C ALA A 104 10.62 -2.76 5.00
N GLU A 105 10.38 -2.35 3.76
CA GLU A 105 9.08 -2.44 3.11
C GLU A 105 8.62 -3.91 3.04
N LEU A 106 7.36 -4.16 3.41
CA LEU A 106 6.82 -5.51 3.49
C LEU A 106 6.89 -6.22 2.13
N SER A 107 6.59 -5.51 1.03
CA SER A 107 6.71 -6.05 -0.34
C SER A 107 8.08 -6.68 -0.64
N ARG A 108 9.17 -6.05 -0.18
CA ARG A 108 10.54 -6.51 -0.43
C ARG A 108 10.81 -7.80 0.31
N VAL A 109 10.28 -7.91 1.52
CA VAL A 109 10.46 -9.07 2.39
C VAL A 109 9.57 -10.22 1.98
N LEU A 110 8.38 -9.96 1.43
CA LEU A 110 7.56 -10.99 0.83
C LEU A 110 8.23 -11.60 -0.41
N ARG A 111 8.91 -10.78 -1.23
CA ARG A 111 9.66 -11.23 -2.41
C ARG A 111 10.99 -11.92 -2.10
N ASP A 112 11.61 -11.61 -0.98
CA ASP A 112 12.95 -12.13 -0.65
C ASP A 112 12.91 -13.65 -0.42
N ILE A 113 13.61 -14.40 -1.27
CA ILE A 113 13.69 -15.86 -1.20
C ILE A 113 14.47 -16.37 0.01
N ASN A 114 15.30 -15.51 0.62
CA ASN A 114 16.11 -15.86 1.79
C ASN A 114 15.32 -15.73 3.09
N VAL A 115 14.19 -15.03 3.07
CA VAL A 115 13.31 -14.90 4.23
C VAL A 115 12.41 -16.12 4.32
N SER A 116 12.40 -16.78 5.49
CA SER A 116 11.57 -17.96 5.69
C SER A 116 10.07 -17.65 5.52
N LYS A 117 9.33 -18.61 4.97
CA LYS A 117 7.86 -18.55 4.86
C LYS A 117 7.22 -18.20 6.19
N GLN A 118 7.64 -18.85 7.28
CA GLN A 118 7.09 -18.58 8.61
C GLN A 118 7.24 -17.12 9.02
N LYS A 119 8.38 -16.48 8.74
CA LYS A 119 8.60 -15.08 9.05
C LYS A 119 7.70 -14.16 8.22
N LYS A 120 7.55 -14.44 6.92
CA LYS A 120 6.63 -13.69 6.03
C LYS A 120 5.20 -13.74 6.56
N LEU A 121 4.71 -14.93 6.88
CA LEU A 121 3.36 -15.15 7.42
C LEU A 121 3.15 -14.43 8.77
N GLU A 122 4.16 -14.44 9.64
CA GLU A 122 4.13 -13.70 10.90
C GLU A 122 3.98 -12.19 10.68
N LEU A 123 4.79 -11.60 9.80
CA LEU A 123 4.72 -10.16 9.49
C LEU A 123 3.39 -9.78 8.87
N ILE A 124 2.86 -10.60 7.97
CA ILE A 124 1.52 -10.43 7.38
C ILE A 124 0.44 -10.41 8.48
N ARG A 125 0.51 -11.37 9.40
CA ARG A 125 -0.43 -11.48 10.53
C ARG A 125 -0.34 -10.25 11.44
N MET A 126 0.87 -9.77 11.75
CA MET A 126 1.07 -8.57 12.56
C MET A 126 0.50 -7.33 11.87
N ALA A 127 0.74 -7.16 10.56
CA ALA A 127 0.19 -6.05 9.81
C ALA A 127 -1.34 -6.07 9.77
N ALA A 128 -1.94 -7.24 9.58
CA ALA A 128 -3.40 -7.41 9.65
C ALA A 128 -3.97 -7.02 11.03
N ALA A 129 -3.28 -7.37 12.11
CA ALA A 129 -3.69 -7.04 13.47
C ALA A 129 -3.63 -5.53 13.75
N GLU A 130 -2.57 -4.85 13.32
CA GLU A 130 -2.49 -3.39 13.46
C GLU A 130 -3.53 -2.67 12.59
N MET A 131 -3.77 -3.15 11.37
CA MET A 131 -4.85 -2.65 10.52
C MET A 131 -6.22 -2.78 11.19
N ARG A 132 -6.49 -3.93 11.84
CA ARG A 132 -7.74 -4.16 12.57
C ARG A 132 -7.96 -3.12 13.68
N LYS A 133 -6.92 -2.80 14.46
CA LYS A 133 -7.01 -1.78 15.53
C LYS A 133 -7.41 -0.41 14.99
N ILE A 134 -6.90 -0.04 13.82
CA ILE A 134 -7.23 1.23 13.16
C ILE A 134 -8.70 1.23 12.69
N HIS A 135 -9.15 0.12 12.10
CA HIS A 135 -10.54 -0.06 11.67
C HIS A 135 -11.53 -0.05 12.85
N ASP A 136 -11.20 -0.73 13.96
CA ASP A 136 -12.03 -0.74 15.17
C ASP A 136 -12.17 0.65 15.80
N ALA A 137 -11.19 1.54 15.57
CA ALA A 137 -11.27 2.94 15.97
C ALA A 137 -12.08 3.83 15.01
N GLY A 138 -12.66 3.25 13.95
CA GLY A 138 -13.51 3.94 12.98
C GLY A 138 -12.75 4.61 11.83
N PHE A 139 -11.48 4.25 11.59
CA PHE A 139 -10.69 4.81 10.49
C PHE A 139 -10.41 3.78 9.43
N ASN A 140 -10.39 4.24 8.18
CA ASN A 140 -9.81 3.49 7.08
C ASN A 140 -8.49 4.15 6.68
N LEU A 141 -7.53 3.34 6.27
CA LEU A 141 -6.20 3.71 5.83
C LEU A 141 -6.18 4.09 4.33
N GLY A 142 -7.05 3.49 3.50
CA GLY A 142 -7.16 3.78 2.07
C GLY A 142 -6.32 2.85 1.19
N ASP A 143 -5.15 3.30 0.74
CA ASP A 143 -4.28 2.52 -0.16
C ASP A 143 -3.38 1.55 0.63
N VAL A 144 -3.99 0.56 1.29
CA VAL A 144 -3.31 -0.40 2.18
C VAL A 144 -2.69 -1.55 1.39
N ASN A 145 -1.70 -1.24 0.57
CA ASN A 145 -0.91 -2.26 -0.11
C ASN A 145 0.39 -2.55 0.64
N VAL A 146 1.02 -3.70 0.37
CA VAL A 146 2.29 -4.08 1.02
C VAL A 146 3.48 -3.17 0.70
N HIS A 147 3.35 -2.22 -0.23
CA HIS A 147 4.35 -1.18 -0.48
C HIS A 147 4.21 0.01 0.47
N ASN A 148 3.04 0.19 1.07
CA ASN A 148 2.73 1.23 2.04
C ASN A 148 2.75 0.70 3.49
N ILE A 149 3.31 -0.50 3.67
CA ILE A 149 3.52 -1.16 4.95
C ILE A 149 5.00 -1.53 5.04
N ALA A 150 5.61 -1.26 6.18
CA ALA A 150 6.96 -1.70 6.48
C ALA A 150 7.01 -2.32 7.86
N TYR A 151 8.15 -2.94 8.18
CA TYR A 151 8.47 -3.31 9.55
C TYR A 151 9.86 -2.78 9.94
N THR A 152 10.02 -2.46 11.22
CA THR A 152 11.27 -1.96 11.78
C THR A 152 12.17 -3.12 12.25
N PRO A 153 13.48 -2.91 12.42
CA PRO A 153 14.38 -3.92 13.00
C PRO A 153 13.91 -4.45 14.37
N GLU A 154 13.18 -3.63 15.14
CA GLU A 154 12.59 -4.01 16.43
C GLU A 154 11.29 -4.83 16.28
N GLY A 155 10.90 -5.19 15.06
CA GLY A 155 9.74 -6.03 14.77
C GLY A 155 8.40 -5.29 14.81
N LYS A 156 8.38 -3.96 14.72
CA LYS A 156 7.12 -3.18 14.69
C LYS A 156 6.64 -2.99 13.27
N ILE A 157 5.33 -3.10 13.04
CA ILE A 157 4.72 -2.69 11.77
C ILE A 157 4.64 -1.16 11.71
N VAL A 158 4.76 -0.58 10.52
CA VAL A 158 4.60 0.85 10.25
C VAL A 158 3.79 1.03 8.97
N PHE A 159 2.73 1.83 9.03
CA PHE A 159 1.97 2.26 7.85
C PHE A 159 2.40 3.66 7.43
N PHE A 160 2.43 3.92 6.13
CA PHE A 160 2.77 5.23 5.57
C PHE A 160 2.04 5.45 4.24
N ASP A 161 2.18 6.65 3.67
CA ASP A 161 1.56 7.07 2.42
C ASP A 161 0.02 7.09 2.43
N PHE A 162 -0.54 8.04 3.18
CA PHE A 162 -1.98 8.17 3.40
C PHE A 162 -2.67 9.14 2.44
N GLU A 163 -2.07 9.40 1.27
CA GLU A 163 -2.50 10.46 0.37
C GLU A 163 -3.80 10.19 -0.37
N HIS A 164 -4.13 8.91 -0.57
CA HIS A 164 -5.27 8.48 -1.38
C HIS A 164 -6.56 8.37 -0.58
N ARG A 165 -7.65 8.87 -1.17
CA ARG A 165 -9.01 8.57 -0.74
C ARG A 165 -9.61 7.52 -1.67
N LEU A 166 -10.28 6.53 -1.09
CA LEU A 166 -11.09 5.61 -1.88
C LEU A 166 -12.42 6.29 -2.24
N ILE A 167 -12.99 5.93 -3.40
CA ILE A 167 -14.34 6.36 -3.82
C ILE A 167 -15.39 5.98 -2.76
N LYS A 168 -15.16 4.84 -2.10
CA LYS A 168 -15.88 4.45 -0.88
C LYS A 168 -14.86 3.83 0.08
N GLU A 169 -14.58 4.52 1.18
CA GLU A 169 -13.72 3.96 2.22
C GLU A 169 -14.50 2.92 3.02
N SER A 170 -13.97 1.71 3.10
CA SER A 170 -14.46 0.69 4.01
C SER A 170 -13.31 -0.21 4.43
N ARG A 171 -13.42 -0.78 5.62
CA ARG A 171 -12.47 -1.76 6.14
C ARG A 171 -12.31 -2.97 5.23
N GLU A 172 -13.36 -3.35 4.51
CA GLU A 172 -13.33 -4.43 3.52
C GLU A 172 -12.44 -4.07 2.32
N ASN A 173 -12.43 -2.80 1.89
CA ASN A 173 -11.57 -2.36 0.79
C ASN A 173 -10.09 -2.36 1.18
N ASP A 174 -9.77 -1.84 2.36
CA ASP A 174 -8.40 -1.88 2.91
C ASP A 174 -7.91 -3.32 3.08
N TYR A 175 -8.75 -4.19 3.65
CA TYR A 175 -8.46 -5.62 3.78
C TYR A 175 -8.21 -6.27 2.42
N SER A 176 -9.01 -5.94 1.41
CA SER A 176 -8.88 -6.46 0.05
C SER A 176 -7.59 -6.00 -0.62
N ALA A 177 -7.25 -4.72 -0.49
CA ALA A 177 -6.03 -4.15 -1.05
C ALA A 177 -4.78 -4.82 -0.44
N PHE A 178 -4.80 -5.02 0.87
CA PHE A 178 -3.72 -5.69 1.58
C PHE A 178 -3.60 -7.15 1.16
N ALA A 179 -4.71 -7.90 1.16
CA ALA A 179 -4.71 -9.31 0.77
C ALA A 179 -4.25 -9.54 -0.67
N ARG A 180 -4.75 -8.73 -1.61
CA ARG A 180 -4.37 -8.83 -3.03
C ARG A 180 -2.89 -8.53 -3.22
N SER A 181 -2.39 -7.44 -2.64
CA SER A 181 -1.00 -7.05 -2.81
C SER A 181 -0.03 -8.01 -2.11
N ALA A 182 -0.37 -8.50 -0.92
CA ALA A 182 0.44 -9.51 -0.23
C ALA A 182 0.51 -10.82 -1.02
N ALA A 183 -0.61 -11.32 -1.55
CA ALA A 183 -0.63 -12.53 -2.37
C ALA A 183 0.16 -12.36 -3.68
N TYR A 184 0.14 -11.17 -4.27
CA TYR A 184 0.88 -10.86 -5.50
C TYR A 184 2.40 -10.84 -5.30
N GLU A 185 2.88 -10.41 -4.12
CA GLU A 185 4.31 -10.26 -3.85
C GLU A 185 5.01 -11.54 -3.35
N ILE A 186 4.27 -12.63 -3.14
CA ILE A 186 4.86 -13.92 -2.78
C ILE A 186 5.34 -14.66 -4.05
N PRO A 187 6.61 -15.14 -4.08
CA PRO A 187 7.14 -15.84 -5.25
C PRO A 187 6.47 -17.19 -5.56
N ASP A 188 6.08 -17.95 -4.53
CA ASP A 188 5.48 -19.27 -4.68
C ASP A 188 3.94 -19.18 -4.57
N SER A 189 3.24 -19.48 -5.66
CA SER A 189 1.78 -19.42 -5.71
C SER A 189 1.10 -20.42 -4.76
N SER A 190 1.79 -21.50 -4.35
CA SER A 190 1.28 -22.46 -3.39
C SER A 190 1.13 -21.88 -1.97
N ASP A 191 1.86 -20.80 -1.67
CA ASP A 191 1.84 -20.13 -0.36
C ASP A 191 0.68 -19.13 -0.21
N VAL A 192 0.00 -18.77 -1.30
CA VAL A 192 -1.10 -17.78 -1.30
C VAL A 192 -2.18 -18.14 -0.29
N ARG A 193 -2.52 -19.42 -0.16
CA ARG A 193 -3.53 -19.87 0.81
C ARG A 193 -3.11 -19.57 2.26
N ASP A 194 -1.83 -19.74 2.57
CA ASP A 194 -1.31 -19.51 3.92
C ASP A 194 -1.18 -18.03 4.23
N VAL A 195 -0.87 -17.20 3.23
CA VAL A 195 -0.97 -15.73 3.33
C VAL A 195 -2.38 -15.31 3.71
N LEU A 196 -3.39 -15.74 2.94
CA LEU A 196 -4.78 -15.34 3.19
C LEU A 196 -5.27 -15.80 4.57
N LYS A 197 -4.88 -17.01 4.99
CA LYS A 197 -5.15 -17.51 6.35
C LYS A 197 -4.48 -16.63 7.41
N SER A 198 -3.23 -16.23 7.20
CA SER A 198 -2.47 -15.40 8.14
C SER A 198 -3.07 -14.00 8.27
N ILE A 199 -3.55 -13.42 7.17
CA ILE A 199 -4.29 -12.14 7.20
C ILE A 199 -5.57 -12.29 8.02
N ALA A 200 -6.41 -13.30 7.72
CA ALA A 200 -7.65 -13.52 8.45
C ALA A 200 -7.40 -13.77 9.94
N ALA A 201 -6.34 -14.53 10.27
CA ALA A 201 -5.94 -14.79 11.65
C ALA A 201 -5.50 -13.53 12.39
N GLY A 202 -4.71 -12.66 11.74
CA GLY A 202 -4.25 -11.41 12.34
C GLY A 202 -5.37 -10.38 12.47
N TYR A 203 -6.25 -10.31 11.48
CA TYR A 203 -7.38 -9.39 11.47
C TYR A 203 -8.52 -9.81 12.43
N GLY A 204 -8.57 -11.09 12.81
CA GLY A 204 -9.57 -11.66 13.71
C GLY A 204 -10.93 -11.95 13.07
N GLU A 205 -11.07 -11.75 11.76
CA GLU A 205 -12.21 -12.20 10.96
C GLU A 205 -11.77 -12.42 9.50
N ASN A 206 -12.44 -13.34 8.80
CA ASN A 206 -12.19 -13.54 7.39
C ASN A 206 -13.15 -12.68 6.55
N LEU A 207 -12.68 -11.51 6.15
CA LEU A 207 -13.46 -10.61 5.28
C LEU A 207 -13.40 -10.98 3.80
N THR A 208 -12.61 -11.99 3.39
CA THR A 208 -12.45 -12.29 1.95
C THR A 208 -13.74 -12.68 1.25
N ARG A 209 -14.69 -13.28 1.99
CA ARG A 209 -16.01 -13.67 1.47
C ARG A 209 -16.94 -12.49 1.15
N LYS A 210 -16.62 -11.29 1.67
CA LYS A 210 -17.42 -10.07 1.49
C LYS A 210 -16.85 -9.15 0.40
N ILE A 211 -15.76 -9.56 -0.25
CA ILE A 211 -15.09 -8.81 -1.33
C ILE A 211 -15.78 -9.15 -2.65
N ASN A 212 -16.11 -8.14 -3.46
CA ASN A 212 -16.71 -8.36 -4.79
C ASN A 212 -15.68 -8.96 -5.77
N ILE A 213 -16.11 -10.02 -6.45
CA ILE A 213 -15.30 -11.17 -6.88
C ILE A 213 -14.94 -11.04 -8.37
N VAL A 214 -13.88 -10.32 -8.72
CA VAL A 214 -13.22 -10.50 -10.04
C VAL A 214 -11.71 -10.77 -9.87
N PRO A 215 -10.97 -10.06 -9.01
CA PRO A 215 -9.56 -10.38 -8.78
C PRO A 215 -9.34 -11.51 -7.76
N TYR A 216 -10.31 -11.77 -6.87
CA TYR A 216 -10.21 -12.78 -5.81
C TYR A 216 -10.48 -14.20 -6.33
N THR A 217 -11.47 -14.37 -7.22
CA THR A 217 -11.66 -15.60 -8.01
C THR A 217 -10.44 -15.90 -8.86
N TYR A 218 -9.77 -14.89 -9.40
CA TYR A 218 -8.51 -15.03 -10.13
C TYR A 218 -7.37 -15.58 -9.26
N LEU A 219 -7.21 -15.09 -8.02
CA LEU A 219 -6.19 -15.59 -7.08
C LEU A 219 -6.49 -17.02 -6.57
N VAL A 220 -7.76 -17.30 -6.26
CA VAL A 220 -8.20 -18.64 -5.84
C VAL A 220 -8.10 -19.64 -7.00
N PHE A 221 -8.49 -19.24 -8.22
CA PHE A 221 -8.37 -20.06 -9.43
C PHE A 221 -6.91 -20.40 -9.77
N LEU A 222 -5.99 -19.45 -9.67
CA LEU A 222 -4.56 -19.71 -9.86
C LEU A 222 -4.00 -20.67 -8.79
N ALA A 223 -4.40 -20.50 -7.53
CA ALA A 223 -3.99 -21.38 -6.43
C ALA A 223 -4.58 -22.81 -6.54
N GLU A 224 -5.80 -22.95 -7.06
CA GLU A 224 -6.49 -24.23 -7.18
C GLU A 224 -6.12 -25.01 -8.46
N ASN A 225 -5.69 -24.34 -9.54
CA ASN A 225 -5.51 -24.98 -10.86
C ASN A 225 -4.05 -25.17 -11.32
N LYS A 226 -3.03 -24.81 -10.53
CA LYS A 226 -1.59 -24.99 -10.87
C LYS A 226 -1.18 -24.48 -12.27
N LEU A 227 -1.81 -23.42 -12.78
CA LEU A 227 -1.48 -22.88 -14.12
C LEU A 227 -0.35 -21.84 -14.05
N GLY A 228 0.60 -21.94 -14.99
CA GLY A 228 1.93 -21.34 -14.88
C GLY A 228 2.07 -19.86 -15.28
N ASN A 229 1.15 -19.26 -16.06
CA ASN A 229 1.15 -17.82 -16.32
C ASN A 229 -0.15 -17.29 -17.00
N LEU A 230 -0.27 -15.96 -17.02
CA LEU A 230 -1.34 -15.15 -17.65
C LEU A 230 -1.54 -15.44 -19.14
N HIS A 231 -0.51 -15.89 -19.85
CA HIS A 231 -0.51 -16.11 -21.30
C HIS A 231 -1.28 -17.38 -21.70
N GLU A 232 -1.24 -18.43 -20.87
CA GLU A 232 -1.97 -19.67 -21.11
C GLU A 232 -3.49 -19.50 -20.98
N LEU A 233 -3.94 -18.62 -20.08
CA LEU A 233 -5.36 -18.30 -19.92
C LEU A 233 -5.91 -17.47 -21.09
N ILE A 234 -5.12 -16.55 -21.62
CA ILE A 234 -5.48 -15.76 -22.81
C ILE A 234 -5.65 -16.70 -24.03
N LYS A 235 -4.82 -17.75 -24.14
CA LYS A 235 -5.00 -18.81 -25.16
C LYS A 235 -6.25 -19.65 -24.90
N ALA A 236 -6.49 -20.10 -23.66
CA ALA A 236 -7.67 -20.89 -23.32
C ALA A 236 -8.99 -20.14 -23.60
N LYS A 237 -9.03 -18.82 -23.34
CA LYS A 237 -10.19 -17.96 -23.59
C LYS A 237 -10.37 -17.60 -25.07
N ARG A 238 -9.29 -17.51 -25.86
CA ARG A 238 -9.36 -17.24 -27.32
C ARG A 238 -9.71 -18.46 -28.16
N TYR A 239 -9.34 -19.66 -27.73
CA TYR A 239 -9.43 -20.87 -28.56
C TYR A 239 -10.47 -21.89 -28.10
N GLY A 240 -11.10 -21.71 -26.94
CA GLY A 240 -12.04 -22.67 -26.37
C GLY A 240 -11.30 -23.94 -25.94
N LEU A 241 -11.35 -24.27 -24.65
CA LEU A 241 -10.73 -25.48 -24.13
C LEU A 241 -11.29 -26.71 -24.87
N LYS A 242 -10.44 -27.38 -25.67
CA LYS A 242 -10.58 -28.81 -25.91
C LYS A 242 -9.73 -29.51 -24.86
N ASN A 243 -10.36 -30.46 -24.17
CA ASN A 243 -9.83 -31.29 -23.08
C ASN A 243 -8.41 -31.79 -23.32
#